data_AF-A0A662Q2N0-F1
#
_entry.id   AF-A0A662Q2N0-F1
#
_cell.length_a   1.000
_cell.length_b   1.000
_cell.length_c   1.000
_cell.angle_alpha   90.00
_cell.angle_beta   90.00
_cell.angle_gamma   90.00
#
_symmetry.space_group_name_H-M   'P 1'
#
loop_
_entity.id
_entity.type
_entity.pdbx_description
1 polymer ?
#
loop_
_entity_poly.entity_id
_entity_poly.type
_entity_poly.pdbx_seq_one_letter_code
_entity_poly.pdbx_strand_id
1 'polypeptide(L)'
;MGGCADLLIDLISRANESIYVMIYSFTLDELADALIDASLRGVEVKVLVEKENAYQRGSEIPRLIEAGVQVALDSNPALMHNKVMIVDGKLVVTGSYNWSWSAENRNDENLVVISGPEAAKLYEAEFERLWSGAEKP
;
A
#
# COMPACT_ATOMS: atom_id res chain seq x y z
N MET A 1 -6.09 16.03 13.89
CA MET A 1 -5.49 15.74 12.58
C MET A 1 -4.01 15.55 12.84
N GLY A 2 -3.53 14.33 12.66
CA GLY A 2 -2.19 13.91 13.07
C GLY A 2 -2.03 12.39 13.23
N GLY A 3 -2.82 11.59 12.50
CA GLY A 3 -2.74 10.13 12.49
C GLY A 3 -1.79 9.58 11.43
N CYS A 4 -1.55 8.27 11.45
CA CYS A 4 -0.72 7.61 10.44
C CYS A 4 -1.38 7.67 9.05
N ALA A 5 -2.71 7.51 8.99
CA ALA A 5 -3.49 7.66 7.76
C ALA A 5 -3.33 9.05 7.13
N ASP A 6 -3.42 10.13 7.92
CA ASP A 6 -3.29 11.52 7.43
C ASP A 6 -1.96 11.74 6.67
N LEU A 7 -0.86 11.22 7.21
CA LEU A 7 0.46 11.33 6.57
C LEU A 7 0.53 10.55 5.25
N LEU A 8 0.00 9.32 5.24
CA LEU A 8 -0.04 8.50 4.03
C LEU A 8 -0.89 9.16 2.93
N ILE A 9 -2.05 9.71 3.28
CA ILE A 9 -2.95 10.42 2.35
C ILE A 9 -2.26 11.66 1.77
N ASP A 10 -1.57 12.47 2.58
CA ASP A 10 -0.81 13.62 2.08
C ASP A 10 0.27 13.19 1.07
N LEU A 11 1.02 12.13 1.36
CA LEU A 11 2.05 11.61 0.46
C LEU A 11 1.45 11.05 -0.86
N ILE A 12 0.36 10.28 -0.78
CA ILE A 12 -0.38 9.77 -1.95
C ILE A 12 -0.91 10.91 -2.81
N SER A 13 -1.42 11.98 -2.19
CA SER A 13 -1.97 13.14 -2.92
C SER A 13 -0.90 13.89 -3.72
N ARG A 14 0.36 13.84 -3.27
CA ARG A 14 1.50 14.54 -3.88
C ARG A 14 2.29 13.71 -4.89
N ALA A 15 2.01 12.40 -4.99
CA ALA A 15 2.65 11.51 -5.94
C ALA A 15 2.39 11.94 -7.40
N ASN A 16 3.40 11.82 -8.26
CA ASN A 16 3.34 12.29 -9.65
C ASN A 16 3.56 11.19 -10.68
N GLU A 17 4.32 10.15 -10.34
CA GLU A 17 4.78 9.12 -11.27
C GLU A 17 4.22 7.75 -10.88
N SER A 18 4.47 7.31 -9.64
CA SER A 18 4.09 5.96 -9.20
C SER A 18 3.84 5.86 -7.69
N ILE A 19 2.97 4.92 -7.33
CA ILE A 19 2.74 4.47 -5.95
C ILE A 19 2.70 2.94 -5.94
N TYR A 20 3.65 2.32 -5.26
CA TYR A 20 3.68 0.87 -5.07
C TYR A 20 3.46 0.52 -3.60
N VAL A 21 2.48 -0.34 -3.32
CA VAL A 21 2.06 -0.71 -1.97
C VAL A 21 2.26 -2.20 -1.76
N MET A 22 2.88 -2.59 -0.64
CA MET A 22 2.86 -3.95 -0.11
C MET A 22 2.19 -3.92 1.25
N ILE A 23 1.00 -4.50 1.38
CA ILE A 23 0.21 -4.38 2.60
C ILE A 23 -0.41 -5.69 3.05
N TYR A 24 -0.24 -5.99 4.34
CA TYR A 24 -0.82 -7.18 4.96
C TYR A 24 -2.33 -7.07 5.17
N SER A 25 -2.86 -5.90 5.56
CA SER A 25 -4.29 -5.71 5.78
C SER A 25 -4.69 -4.28 5.42
N PHE A 26 -5.80 -4.15 4.69
CA PHE A 26 -6.28 -2.89 4.15
C PHE A 26 -7.81 -2.80 4.23
N THR A 27 -8.30 -1.99 5.18
CA THR A 27 -9.73 -1.79 5.49
C THR A 27 -10.08 -0.31 5.78
N LEU A 28 -9.22 0.64 5.41
CA LEU A 28 -9.45 2.07 5.62
C LEU A 28 -9.93 2.74 4.33
N ASP A 29 -11.19 3.14 4.33
CA ASP A 29 -11.88 3.75 3.19
C ASP A 29 -11.10 4.96 2.64
N GLU A 30 -10.59 5.83 3.52
CA GLU A 30 -9.90 7.06 3.15
C GLU A 30 -8.57 6.84 2.42
N LEU A 31 -7.88 5.72 2.69
CA LEU A 31 -6.66 5.35 1.97
C LEU A 31 -7.00 4.72 0.62
N ALA A 32 -8.11 4.00 0.52
CA ALA A 32 -8.59 3.51 -0.77
C ALA A 32 -9.03 4.66 -1.68
N ASP A 33 -9.76 5.65 -1.14
CA ASP A 33 -10.11 6.89 -1.83
C ASP A 33 -8.86 7.55 -2.41
N ALA A 34 -7.84 7.75 -1.57
CA ALA A 34 -6.61 8.43 -1.98
C ALA A 34 -5.86 7.70 -3.11
N LEU A 35 -5.80 6.35 -3.05
CA LEU A 35 -5.16 5.55 -4.11
C LEU A 35 -5.96 5.58 -5.42
N ILE A 36 -7.29 5.49 -5.34
CA ILE A 36 -8.17 5.58 -6.51
C ILE A 36 -8.00 6.95 -7.16
N ASP A 37 -8.03 8.03 -6.36
CA ASP A 37 -7.82 9.39 -6.86
C ASP A 37 -6.44 9.54 -7.50
N ALA A 38 -5.39 8.95 -6.93
CA ALA A 38 -4.05 8.97 -7.54
C ALA A 38 -4.03 8.25 -8.90
N SER A 39 -4.67 7.08 -8.98
CA SER A 39 -4.80 6.34 -10.24
C SER A 39 -5.57 7.13 -11.29
N LEU A 40 -6.67 7.78 -10.92
CA LEU A 40 -7.46 8.65 -11.80
C LEU A 40 -6.69 9.89 -12.29
N ARG A 41 -5.72 10.39 -11.50
CA ARG A 41 -4.79 11.45 -11.92
C ARG A 41 -3.73 10.95 -12.92
N GLY A 42 -3.65 9.66 -13.18
CA GLY A 42 -2.67 9.04 -14.09
C GLY A 42 -1.39 8.57 -13.43
N VAL A 43 -1.32 8.56 -12.09
CA VAL A 43 -0.20 7.96 -11.34
C VAL A 43 -0.29 6.44 -11.48
N GLU A 44 0.84 5.76 -11.73
CA GLU A 44 0.84 4.30 -11.74
C GLU A 44 0.69 3.77 -10.31
N VAL A 45 -0.48 3.23 -9.99
CA VAL A 45 -0.76 2.63 -8.68
C VAL A 45 -0.77 1.11 -8.79
N LYS A 46 0.11 0.44 -8.03
CA LYS A 46 0.16 -1.02 -7.90
C LYS A 46 0.07 -1.42 -6.43
N VAL A 47 -0.84 -2.34 -6.10
CA VAL A 47 -1.07 -2.81 -4.72
C VAL A 47 -0.89 -4.32 -4.66
N LEU A 48 0.14 -4.76 -3.95
CA LEU A 48 0.36 -6.16 -3.58
C LEU A 48 -0.20 -6.38 -2.17
N VAL A 49 -1.12 -7.33 -2.04
CA VAL A 49 -1.81 -7.61 -0.77
C VAL A 49 -1.64 -9.05 -0.33
N GLU A 50 -1.65 -9.27 0.98
CA GLU A 50 -1.74 -10.60 1.57
C GLU A 50 -3.03 -11.30 1.12
N LYS A 51 -2.88 -12.42 0.42
CA LYS A 51 -3.97 -13.15 -0.22
C LYS A 51 -5.07 -13.54 0.76
N GLU A 52 -4.72 -14.01 1.96
CA GLU A 52 -5.72 -14.43 2.95
C GLU A 52 -6.58 -13.26 3.47
N ASN A 53 -6.04 -12.04 3.43
CA ASN A 53 -6.71 -10.83 3.92
C ASN A 53 -7.42 -10.04 2.81
N ALA A 54 -7.13 -10.30 1.53
CA ALA A 54 -7.66 -9.54 0.41
C ALA A 54 -9.20 -9.57 0.31
N TYR A 55 -9.83 -10.65 0.76
CA TYR A 55 -11.29 -10.86 0.67
C TYR A 55 -11.98 -10.96 2.03
N GLN A 56 -11.31 -10.58 3.11
CA GLN A 56 -11.96 -10.50 4.42
C GLN A 56 -13.03 -9.40 4.42
N ARG A 57 -13.97 -9.49 5.37
CA ARG A 57 -15.01 -8.48 5.53
C ARG A 57 -14.40 -7.10 5.79
N GLY A 58 -14.79 -6.12 4.99
CA GLY A 58 -14.29 -4.74 5.09
C GLY A 58 -12.94 -4.51 4.40
N SER A 59 -12.43 -5.49 3.64
CA SER A 59 -11.28 -5.26 2.77
C SER A 59 -11.61 -4.25 1.67
N GLU A 60 -10.70 -3.31 1.43
CA GLU A 60 -10.83 -2.32 0.34
C GLU A 60 -10.34 -2.87 -1.02
N ILE A 61 -9.77 -4.07 -1.06
CA ILE A 61 -9.22 -4.65 -2.28
C ILE A 61 -10.26 -4.80 -3.42
N PRO A 62 -11.49 -5.32 -3.19
CA PRO A 62 -12.50 -5.38 -4.25
C PRO A 62 -12.82 -4.01 -4.86
N ARG A 63 -12.81 -2.96 -4.04
CA ARG A 63 -13.10 -1.60 -4.45
C ARG A 63 -12.00 -1.00 -5.32
N LEU A 64 -10.73 -1.27 -4.97
CA LEU A 64 -9.58 -0.90 -5.80
C LEU A 64 -9.64 -1.57 -7.18
N ILE A 65 -9.98 -2.86 -7.22
CA ILE A 65 -10.13 -3.63 -8.47
C ILE A 65 -11.25 -3.05 -9.32
N GLU A 66 -12.42 -2.77 -8.73
CA GLU A 66 -13.56 -2.17 -9.43
C GLU A 66 -13.21 -0.79 -10.01
N ALA A 67 -12.39 0.00 -9.30
CA ALA A 67 -11.90 1.29 -9.75
C ALA A 67 -10.78 1.20 -10.81
N GLY A 68 -10.30 0.01 -11.16
CA GLY A 68 -9.26 -0.21 -12.17
C GLY A 68 -7.82 -0.04 -11.67
N VAL A 69 -7.60 0.01 -10.35
CA VAL A 69 -6.26 0.01 -9.77
C VAL A 69 -5.60 -1.35 -10.01
N GLN A 70 -4.30 -1.36 -10.31
CA GLN A 70 -3.56 -2.61 -10.49
C GLN A 70 -3.36 -3.30 -9.14
N VAL A 71 -3.98 -4.45 -8.94
CA VAL A 71 -3.86 -5.23 -7.71
C VAL A 71 -3.30 -6.61 -8.05
N ALA A 72 -2.45 -7.14 -7.17
CA ALA A 72 -2.00 -8.52 -7.19
C ALA A 72 -2.09 -9.13 -5.78
N LEU A 73 -2.36 -10.43 -5.72
CA LEU A 73 -2.35 -11.20 -4.47
C LEU A 73 -0.98 -11.87 -4.33
N ASP A 74 -0.38 -11.81 -3.15
CA ASP A 74 0.89 -12.49 -2.95
C ASP A 74 0.75 -14.03 -3.10
N SER A 75 1.88 -14.70 -3.34
CA SER A 75 1.96 -16.16 -3.49
C SER A 75 2.80 -16.82 -2.39
N ASN A 76 3.01 -16.13 -1.27
CA ASN A 76 3.77 -16.66 -0.15
C ASN A 76 2.99 -17.84 0.47
N PRO A 77 3.61 -19.02 0.67
CA PRO A 77 2.97 -20.13 1.36
C PRO A 77 2.77 -19.87 2.87
N ALA A 78 3.38 -18.80 3.40
CA ALA A 78 3.17 -18.30 4.75
C ALA A 78 2.43 -16.95 4.70
N LEU A 79 3.04 -15.84 5.14
CA LEU A 79 2.42 -14.52 5.17
C LEU A 79 3.33 -13.44 4.55
N MET A 80 2.80 -12.65 3.64
CA MET A 80 3.33 -11.36 3.22
C MET A 80 2.93 -10.28 4.25
N HIS A 81 3.75 -10.13 5.28
CA HIS A 81 3.44 -9.24 6.42
C HIS A 81 3.99 -7.80 6.26
N ASN A 82 4.27 -7.35 5.04
CA ASN A 82 4.78 -6.00 4.80
C ASN A 82 3.71 -4.93 5.07
N LYS A 83 4.20 -3.75 5.45
CA LYS A 83 3.45 -2.48 5.42
C LYS A 83 4.38 -1.44 4.82
N VAL A 84 4.37 -1.36 3.50
CA VAL A 84 5.31 -0.53 2.73
C VAL A 84 4.54 0.22 1.66
N MET A 85 4.84 1.49 1.50
CA MET A 85 4.44 2.31 0.37
C MET A 85 5.67 2.99 -0.21
N ILE A 86 5.87 2.86 -1.51
CA ILE A 86 6.95 3.50 -2.26
C ILE A 86 6.29 4.55 -3.15
N VAL A 87 6.80 5.78 -3.13
CA VAL A 87 6.26 6.90 -3.90
C VAL A 87 7.33 7.47 -4.83
N ASP A 88 7.01 7.55 -6.12
CA ASP A 88 7.81 8.15 -7.20
C ASP A 88 9.27 7.66 -7.26
N GLY A 89 9.55 6.44 -6.79
CA GLY A 89 10.91 5.88 -6.67
C GLY A 89 11.85 6.71 -5.79
N LYS A 90 11.31 7.55 -4.90
CA LYS A 90 12.07 8.54 -4.10
C LYS A 90 11.80 8.47 -2.61
N LEU A 91 10.59 8.07 -2.22
CA LEU A 91 10.17 7.97 -0.84
C LEU A 91 9.73 6.54 -0.53
N VAL A 92 10.08 6.07 0.66
CA VAL A 92 9.54 4.84 1.23
C VAL A 92 8.91 5.17 2.56
N VAL A 93 7.66 4.73 2.74
CA VAL A 93 6.98 4.72 4.03
C VAL A 93 6.88 3.27 4.49
N THR A 94 7.31 2.99 5.71
CA THR A 94 7.24 1.65 6.30
C THR A 94 7.04 1.70 7.80
N GLY A 95 6.77 0.57 8.46
CA GLY A 95 6.56 0.50 9.89
C GLY A 95 5.72 -0.71 10.28
N SER A 96 5.03 -0.61 11.41
CA SER A 96 4.11 -1.66 11.88
C SER A 96 2.67 -1.46 11.38
N TYR A 97 2.34 -0.25 10.92
CA TYR A 97 0.99 0.20 10.64
C TYR A 97 0.31 -0.52 9.46
N ASN A 98 -0.59 -1.44 9.78
CA ASN A 98 -1.55 -1.93 8.78
C ASN A 98 -2.52 -0.82 8.40
N TRP A 99 -3.09 -0.87 7.20
CA TRP A 99 -4.04 0.14 6.74
C TRP A 99 -5.44 -0.24 7.20
N SER A 100 -5.60 -0.44 8.50
CA SER A 100 -6.83 -0.94 9.11
C SER A 100 -7.33 -0.02 10.23
N TRP A 101 -8.63 -0.09 10.49
CA TRP A 101 -9.24 0.71 11.54
C TRP A 101 -8.62 0.47 12.93
N SER A 102 -8.25 -0.79 13.23
CA SER A 102 -7.60 -1.13 14.50
C SER A 102 -6.21 -0.53 14.65
N ALA A 103 -5.43 -0.49 13.56
CA ALA A 103 -4.11 0.11 13.55
C ALA A 103 -4.20 1.62 13.81
N GLU A 104 -5.20 2.29 13.23
CA GLU A 104 -5.41 3.73 13.43
C GLU A 104 -5.95 4.09 14.81
N ASN A 105 -6.87 3.28 15.36
CA ASN A 105 -7.68 3.71 16.52
C ASN A 105 -7.41 2.94 17.83
N ARG A 106 -6.68 1.81 17.79
CA ARG A 106 -6.54 0.94 18.97
C ARG A 106 -5.12 0.48 19.26
N ASN A 107 -4.28 0.32 18.24
CA ASN A 107 -2.92 -0.20 18.41
C ASN A 107 -1.92 0.94 18.56
N ASP A 108 -0.84 0.66 19.29
CA ASP A 108 0.38 1.47 19.19
C ASP A 108 1.12 1.08 17.91
N GLU A 109 1.10 1.98 16.93
CA GLU A 109 1.72 1.77 15.63
C GLU A 109 2.79 2.83 15.35
N ASN A 110 3.68 2.53 14.41
CA ASN A 110 4.67 3.49 13.93
C ASN A 110 4.73 3.53 12.41
N LEU A 111 5.14 4.69 11.92
CA LEU A 111 5.55 4.93 10.55
C LEU A 111 6.94 5.56 10.52
N VAL A 112 7.74 5.17 9.55
CA VAL A 112 9.04 5.73 9.20
C VAL A 112 8.97 6.16 7.74
N VAL A 113 9.30 7.42 7.49
CA VAL A 113 9.47 7.95 6.13
C VAL A 113 10.96 8.05 5.84
N ILE A 114 11.39 7.34 4.81
CA ILE A 114 12.78 7.33 4.34
C ILE A 114 12.79 8.04 2.99
N SER A 115 13.58 9.11 2.90
CA SER A 115 13.76 9.88 1.67
C SER A 115 15.10 9.54 1.04
N GLY A 116 15.08 9.18 -0.24
CA GLY A 116 16.29 8.92 -1.03
C GLY A 116 16.08 7.79 -2.03
N PRO A 117 16.58 7.93 -3.26
CA PRO A 117 16.39 6.94 -4.32
C PRO A 117 17.09 5.60 -4.00
N GLU A 118 18.13 5.59 -3.19
CA GLU A 118 18.85 4.37 -2.82
C GLU A 118 17.96 3.43 -1.99
N ALA A 119 17.23 3.97 -1.02
CA ALA A 119 16.29 3.18 -0.22
C ALA A 119 15.10 2.74 -1.08
N ALA A 120 14.51 3.66 -1.84
CA ALA A 120 13.37 3.35 -2.72
C ALA A 120 13.71 2.19 -3.67
N LYS A 121 14.87 2.22 -4.32
CA LYS A 121 15.32 1.17 -5.23
C LYS A 121 15.41 -0.22 -4.58
N LEU A 122 15.82 -0.30 -3.31
CA LEU A 122 15.88 -1.59 -2.59
C LEU A 122 14.47 -2.15 -2.32
N TYR A 123 13.53 -1.29 -1.92
CA TYR A 123 12.15 -1.69 -1.71
C TYR A 123 11.42 -1.99 -3.01
N GLU A 124 11.71 -1.26 -4.09
CA GLU A 124 11.18 -1.56 -5.44
C GLU A 124 11.70 -2.90 -5.95
N ALA A 125 12.98 -3.22 -5.72
CA ALA A 125 13.50 -4.53 -6.10
C ALA A 125 12.78 -5.69 -5.39
N GLU A 126 12.43 -5.51 -4.11
CA GLU A 126 11.62 -6.48 -3.38
C GLU A 126 10.17 -6.52 -3.87
N PHE A 127 9.58 -5.34 -4.13
CA PHE A 127 8.24 -5.23 -4.71
C PHE A 127 8.17 -6.01 -6.03
N GLU A 128 9.08 -5.75 -6.97
CA GLU A 128 9.12 -6.43 -8.27
C GLU A 128 9.36 -7.94 -8.14
N ARG A 129 10.22 -8.35 -7.20
CA ARG A 129 10.44 -9.77 -6.91
C ARG A 129 9.14 -10.45 -6.48
N LEU A 130 8.39 -9.84 -5.58
CA LEU A 130 7.10 -10.38 -5.11
C LEU A 130 6.02 -10.28 -6.19
N TRP A 131 5.90 -9.13 -6.86
CA TRP A 131 4.92 -8.85 -7.90
C TRP A 131 5.04 -9.82 -9.09
N SER A 132 6.26 -10.14 -9.52
CA SER A 132 6.50 -11.07 -10.63
C SER A 132 6.01 -12.50 -10.37
N GLY A 133 5.95 -12.91 -9.11
CA GLY A 133 5.44 -14.22 -8.68
C GLY A 133 4.01 -14.18 -8.16
N ALA A 134 3.36 -13.00 -8.18
CA ALA A 134 2.05 -12.78 -7.59
C ALA A 134 0.93 -13.39 -8.44
N GLU A 135 -0.18 -13.70 -7.79
CA GLU A 135 -1.40 -14.17 -8.42
C GLU A 135 -2.28 -12.99 -8.85
N LYS A 136 -3.08 -13.20 -9.90
CA LYS A 136 -4.12 -12.23 -10.25
C LYS A 136 -5.25 -12.31 -9.22
N PRO A 137 -5.83 -11.17 -8.83
CA PRO A 137 -6.95 -11.15 -7.90
C PRO A 137 -8.20 -11.83 -8.45
#